data_AF-A0A976KNM5-F1
#
_entry.id   AF-A0A976KNM5-F1
#
_cell.length_a   1.000
_cell.length_b   1.000
_cell.length_c   1.000
_cell.angle_alpha   90.00
_cell.angle_beta   90.00
_cell.angle_gamma   90.00
#
_symmetry.space_group_name_H-M   'P 1'
#
loop_
_entity.id
_entity.type
_entity.pdbx_description
1 polymer ?
#
loop_
_entity_poly.entity_id
_entity_poly.type
_entity_poly.pdbx_seq_one_letter_code
_entity_poly.pdbx_strand_id
1 'polypeptide(L)'
;MNVLLNQYVDPIFWPDSQISEGTMQYKAWVSGVLGAVIASWALLIAFIANYPFKAREKWAWNGLAAAVVFWFIVDTSCSLYYDVSVNVVVNSSTLMLFALPLLFTREYFYHKDEI
;
A
#
# COMPACT_ATOMS: atom_id res chain seq x y z
N MET A 1 -9.94 -20.84 1.09
CA MET A 1 -10.63 -19.54 0.97
C MET A 1 -10.32 -18.99 -0.41
N ASN A 2 -11.31 -18.96 -1.31
CA ASN A 2 -11.15 -18.41 -2.66
C ASN A 2 -11.16 -16.88 -2.57
N VAL A 3 -10.01 -16.30 -2.26
CA VAL A 3 -9.82 -14.85 -2.33
C VAL A 3 -9.70 -14.49 -3.80
N LEU A 4 -10.44 -13.47 -4.24
CA LEU A 4 -10.55 -13.04 -5.64
C LEU A 4 -9.20 -12.70 -6.31
N LEU A 5 -8.15 -12.45 -5.52
CA LEU A 5 -6.78 -12.23 -6.02
C LEU A 5 -6.05 -13.53 -6.37
N ASN A 6 -6.34 -14.63 -5.68
CA ASN A 6 -5.61 -15.89 -5.88
C ASN A 6 -5.75 -16.40 -7.31
N GLN A 7 -6.90 -16.17 -7.97
CA GLN A 7 -7.10 -16.58 -9.36
C GLN A 7 -6.16 -15.88 -10.37
N TYR A 8 -5.61 -14.72 -10.01
CA TYR A 8 -4.68 -13.97 -10.86
C TYR A 8 -3.22 -14.19 -10.47
N VAL A 9 -2.95 -14.49 -9.20
CA VAL A 9 -1.59 -14.65 -8.65
C VAL A 9 -1.15 -16.10 -8.68
N ASP A 10 -2.02 -17.05 -8.34
CA ASP A 10 -1.66 -18.46 -8.21
C ASP A 10 -1.14 -19.08 -9.53
N PRO A 11 -1.70 -18.78 -10.72
CA PRO A 11 -1.17 -19.33 -11.97
C PRO A 11 0.27 -18.91 -12.29
N ILE A 12 0.75 -17.80 -11.74
CA ILE A 12 2.13 -17.31 -11.96
C ILE A 12 3.13 -18.18 -11.19
N PHE A 13 2.78 -18.60 -9.98
CA PHE A 13 3.66 -19.37 -9.10
C PHE A 13 3.41 -20.89 -9.14
N TRP A 14 2.18 -21.30 -9.50
CA TRP A 14 1.73 -22.69 -9.61
C TRP A 14 0.94 -22.89 -10.91
N PRO A 15 1.59 -22.84 -12.09
CA PRO A 15 0.92 -22.94 -13.39
C PRO A 15 0.14 -24.25 -13.56
N ASP A 16 0.65 -25.34 -13.00
CA ASP A 16 -0.01 -26.66 -13.05
C ASP A 16 -1.11 -26.82 -11.98
N SER A 17 -1.42 -25.77 -11.21
CA SER A 17 -2.40 -25.74 -10.11
C SER A 17 -2.14 -26.75 -8.98
N GLN A 18 -0.94 -27.33 -8.93
CA GLN A 18 -0.52 -28.24 -7.87
C GLN A 18 0.03 -27.45 -6.68
N ILE A 19 -0.86 -27.01 -5.79
CA ILE A 19 -0.50 -26.33 -4.55
C ILE A 19 -0.58 -27.34 -3.41
N SER A 20 0.55 -27.60 -2.74
CA SER A 20 0.59 -28.51 -1.58
C SER A 20 -0.23 -27.96 -0.40
N GLU A 21 -0.69 -28.85 0.47
CA GLU A 21 -1.41 -28.43 1.70
C GLU A 21 -0.55 -27.50 2.57
N GLY A 22 0.74 -27.83 2.75
CA GLY A 22 1.67 -26.97 3.49
C GLY A 22 1.83 -25.57 2.87
N THR A 23 1.86 -25.50 1.54
CA THR A 23 1.88 -24.20 0.81
C THR A 23 0.60 -23.41 1.04
N MET A 24 -0.57 -24.06 1.05
CA MET A 24 -1.85 -23.39 1.33
C MET A 24 -1.89 -22.83 2.75
N GLN A 25 -1.41 -23.58 3.74
CA GLN A 25 -1.31 -23.12 5.13
C GLN A 25 -0.34 -21.94 5.26
N TYR A 26 0.82 -22.02 4.60
CA TYR A 26 1.79 -20.92 4.57
C TYR A 26 1.20 -19.65 3.93
N LYS A 27 0.53 -19.76 2.77
CA LYS A 27 -0.14 -18.64 2.11
C LYS A 27 -1.18 -17.99 3.02
N ALA A 28 -1.99 -18.78 3.72
CA ALA A 28 -2.99 -18.28 4.66
C ALA A 28 -2.34 -17.51 5.81
N TRP A 29 -1.27 -18.05 6.39
CA TRP A 29 -0.50 -17.40 7.46
C TRP A 29 0.13 -16.08 6.99
N VAL A 30 0.85 -16.08 5.86
CA VAL A 30 1.46 -14.87 5.29
C VAL A 30 0.41 -13.81 5.00
N SER A 31 -0.73 -14.20 4.42
CA SER A 31 -1.84 -13.28 4.13
C SER A 31 -2.42 -12.67 5.41
N GLY A 32 -2.53 -13.46 6.48
CA GLY A 32 -3.00 -12.97 7.78
C GLY A 32 -2.05 -11.96 8.41
N VAL A 33 -0.75 -12.25 8.41
CA VAL A 33 0.29 -11.34 8.93
C VAL A 33 0.34 -10.05 8.10
N LEU A 34 0.33 -10.16 6.77
CA LEU A 34 0.31 -9.01 5.88
C LEU A 34 -0.95 -8.15 6.09
N GLY A 35 -2.12 -8.79 6.24
CA GLY A 35 -3.37 -8.10 6.56
C GLY A 35 -3.30 -7.31 7.86
N ALA A 36 -2.67 -7.86 8.90
CA ALA A 36 -2.45 -7.16 10.16
C ALA A 36 -1.56 -5.91 9.96
N VAL A 37 -0.48 -6.02 9.19
CA VAL A 37 0.41 -4.87 8.87
C VAL A 37 -0.34 -3.79 8.09
N ILE A 38 -1.13 -4.15 7.08
CA ILE A 38 -1.93 -3.21 6.29
C ILE A 38 -2.96 -2.49 7.18
N ALA A 39 -3.65 -3.22 8.06
CA ALA A 39 -4.60 -2.63 8.99
C ALA A 39 -3.93 -1.65 9.97
N SER A 40 -2.75 -1.99 10.50
CA SER A 40 -1.98 -1.08 11.35
C SER A 40 -1.50 0.16 10.60
N TRP A 41 -1.09 0.02 9.33
CA TRP A 41 -0.71 1.16 8.50
C TRP A 41 -1.89 2.09 8.22
N ALA A 42 -3.06 1.54 7.90
CA ALA A 42 -4.29 2.31 7.74
C ALA A 42 -4.67 3.08 9.02
N LEU A 43 -4.56 2.43 10.18
CA LEU A 43 -4.79 3.06 11.47
C LEU A 43 -3.81 4.22 11.73
N LEU A 44 -2.52 4.01 11.46
CA LEU A 44 -1.49 5.05 11.58
C LEU A 44 -1.79 6.26 10.68
N ILE A 45 -2.15 6.02 9.41
CA ILE A 45 -2.55 7.08 8.49
C ILE A 45 -3.77 7.82 9.02
N ALA A 46 -4.76 7.12 9.57
CA ALA A 46 -5.93 7.76 10.15
C ALA A 46 -5.57 8.69 11.31
N PHE A 47 -4.63 8.30 12.18
CA PHE A 47 -4.11 9.19 13.23
C PHE A 47 -3.35 10.39 12.64
N ILE A 48 -2.46 10.17 11.68
CA ILE A 48 -1.70 11.26 11.01
C ILE A 48 -2.66 12.25 10.34
N ALA A 49 -3.68 11.76 9.64
CA ALA A 49 -4.70 12.55 8.96
C ALA A 49 -5.59 13.33 9.96
N ASN A 50 -5.91 12.74 11.11
CA ASN A 50 -6.81 13.37 12.08
C ASN A 50 -6.16 14.37 13.02
N TYR A 51 -4.85 14.25 13.26
CA TYR A 51 -4.15 15.07 14.25
C TYR A 51 -3.09 15.96 13.56
N PRO A 52 -1.88 15.48 13.18
CA PRO A 52 -0.86 16.31 12.52
C PRO A 52 -1.29 17.01 11.24
N PHE A 53 -2.15 16.39 10.41
CA PHE A 53 -2.65 17.02 9.19
C PHE A 53 -3.57 18.21 9.50
N LYS A 54 -4.40 18.12 10.55
CA LYS A 54 -5.23 19.24 11.00
C LYS A 54 -4.38 20.38 11.57
N ALA A 55 -3.29 20.05 12.26
CA ALA A 55 -2.31 21.00 12.76
C ALA A 55 -1.34 21.53 11.66
N ARG A 56 -1.49 21.07 10.41
CA ARG A 56 -0.65 21.45 9.25
C ARG A 56 0.84 21.24 9.48
N GLU A 57 1.18 20.19 10.23
CA GLU A 57 2.57 19.89 10.56
C GLU A 57 3.31 19.36 9.32
N LYS A 58 4.36 20.08 8.88
CA LYS A 58 5.12 19.75 7.66
C LYS A 58 5.71 18.33 7.66
N TRP A 59 6.15 17.84 8.82
CA TRP A 59 6.71 16.49 8.92
C TRP A 59 5.67 15.41 8.60
N ALA A 60 4.40 15.66 8.90
CA ALA A 60 3.33 14.69 8.67
C ALA A 60 3.07 14.51 7.17
N TRP A 61 3.02 15.63 6.43
CA TRP A 61 2.91 15.60 4.97
C TRP A 61 4.14 14.92 4.34
N ASN A 62 5.35 15.36 4.72
CA ASN A 62 6.60 14.77 4.21
C ASN A 62 6.72 13.28 4.51
N GLY A 63 6.41 12.88 5.75
CA GLY A 63 6.50 11.50 6.22
C GLY A 63 5.52 10.60 5.50
N LEU A 64 4.26 11.04 5.36
CA LEU A 64 3.26 10.27 4.61
C LEU A 64 3.62 10.18 3.12
N ALA A 65 4.05 11.28 2.49
CA ALA A 65 4.47 11.28 1.09
C ALA A 65 5.68 10.36 0.86
N ALA A 66 6.71 10.45 1.70
CA ALA A 66 7.89 9.59 1.61
C ALA A 66 7.53 8.11 1.82
N ALA A 67 6.68 7.78 2.80
CA ALA A 67 6.24 6.43 3.06
C ALA A 67 5.46 5.83 1.87
N VAL A 68 4.53 6.60 1.29
CA VAL A 68 3.74 6.18 0.11
C VAL A 68 4.63 5.95 -1.11
N VAL A 69 5.56 6.88 -1.38
CA VAL A 69 6.50 6.76 -2.51
C VAL A 69 7.41 5.55 -2.33
N PHE A 70 7.99 5.38 -1.14
CA PHE A 70 8.86 4.25 -0.85
C PHE A 70 8.12 2.91 -0.98
N TRP A 71 6.93 2.81 -0.38
CA TRP A 71 6.09 1.62 -0.51
C TRP A 71 5.79 1.31 -1.98
N PHE A 72 5.34 2.30 -2.76
CA PHE A 72 5.00 2.10 -4.17
C PHE A 72 6.20 1.59 -4.98
N ILE A 73 7.39 2.17 -4.78
CA ILE A 73 8.61 1.75 -5.48
C ILE A 73 8.95 0.30 -5.14
N VAL A 74 9.01 -0.04 -3.85
CA VAL A 74 9.41 -1.38 -3.40
C VAL A 74 8.41 -2.43 -3.83
N ASP A 75 7.12 -2.23 -3.55
CA ASP A 75 6.07 -3.22 -3.83
C ASP A 75 5.88 -3.43 -5.35
N THR A 76 5.88 -2.34 -6.13
CA THR A 76 5.74 -2.41 -7.59
C THR A 76 6.96 -3.03 -8.24
N SER A 77 8.18 -2.76 -7.75
CA SER A 77 9.41 -3.39 -8.27
C SER A 77 9.39 -4.90 -8.05
N CYS A 78 8.98 -5.35 -6.85
CA CYS A 78 8.79 -6.78 -6.57
C CYS A 78 7.72 -7.40 -7.48
N SER A 79 6.59 -6.71 -7.67
CA SER A 79 5.50 -7.20 -8.51
C SER A 79 5.91 -7.37 -9.97
N LEU A 80 6.68 -6.41 -10.50
CA LEU A 80 7.23 -6.49 -11.85
C LEU A 80 8.27 -7.61 -11.97
N TYR A 81 9.12 -7.79 -10.96
CA TYR A 81 10.13 -8.85 -10.95
C TYR A 81 9.52 -10.26 -11.01
N TYR A 82 8.37 -10.48 -10.37
CA TYR A 82 7.65 -11.76 -10.36
C TYR A 82 6.50 -11.82 -11.38
N ASP A 83 6.42 -10.89 -12.34
CA ASP A 83 5.37 -10.84 -13.37
C ASP A 83 3.91 -10.76 -12.85
N VAL A 84 3.72 -10.25 -11.62
CA VAL A 84 2.40 -10.09 -10.99
C VAL A 84 1.76 -8.76 -11.43
N SER A 85 1.39 -8.67 -12.70
CA SER A 85 0.84 -7.45 -13.34
C SER A 85 -0.43 -6.93 -12.69
N VAL A 86 -1.30 -7.81 -12.18
CA VAL A 86 -2.50 -7.41 -11.43
C VAL A 86 -2.15 -6.56 -10.20
N ASN A 87 -1.04 -6.89 -9.52
CA ASN A 87 -0.62 -6.15 -8.33
C ASN A 87 -0.06 -4.77 -8.71
N VAL A 88 0.64 -4.66 -9.84
CA VAL A 88 1.08 -3.36 -10.39
C VAL A 88 -0.11 -2.41 -10.63
N VAL A 89 -1.22 -2.92 -11.16
CA VAL A 89 -2.45 -2.13 -11.39
C VAL A 89 -3.08 -1.69 -10.06
N VAL A 90 -3.17 -2.60 -9.08
CA VAL A 90 -3.69 -2.30 -7.74
C VAL A 90 -2.82 -1.24 -7.04
N ASN A 91 -1.50 -1.39 -7.12
CA ASN A 91 -0.54 -0.45 -6.53
C ASN A 91 -0.63 0.93 -7.18
N SER A 92 -0.73 1.00 -8.51
CA SER A 92 -0.87 2.25 -9.25
C SER A 92 -2.17 2.96 -8.89
N SER A 93 -3.27 2.21 -8.75
CA SER A 93 -4.57 2.73 -8.32
C SER A 93 -4.51 3.27 -6.90
N THR A 94 -3.87 2.53 -5.99
CA THR A 94 -3.68 2.93 -4.59
C THR A 94 -2.79 4.16 -4.47
N LEU A 95 -1.71 4.23 -5.25
CA LEU A 95 -0.86 5.41 -5.32
C LEU A 95 -1.67 6.65 -5.71
N MET A 96 -2.55 6.56 -6.72
CA MET A 96 -3.41 7.69 -7.10
C MET A 96 -4.32 8.14 -5.96
N LEU A 97 -4.90 7.20 -5.21
CA LEU A 97 -5.75 7.52 -4.05
C LEU A 97 -5.00 8.29 -2.94
N PHE A 98 -3.70 8.06 -2.77
CA PHE A 98 -2.88 8.82 -1.82
C PHE A 98 -2.26 10.09 -2.42
N ALA A 99 -1.78 10.02 -3.66
CA ALA A 99 -1.06 11.10 -4.32
C ALA A 99 -1.97 12.30 -4.56
N LEU A 100 -3.21 12.09 -4.99
CA LEU A 100 -4.16 13.17 -5.24
C LEU A 100 -4.42 14.05 -4.00
N PRO A 101 -4.86 13.51 -2.84
CA PRO A 101 -5.06 14.32 -1.65
C PRO A 101 -3.74 14.92 -1.14
N LEU A 102 -2.61 14.21 -1.22
CA LEU A 102 -1.31 14.77 -0.82
C LEU A 102 -0.92 15.97 -1.69
N LEU A 103 -1.09 15.89 -3.01
CA LEU A 103 -0.77 16.98 -3.93
C LEU A 103 -1.67 18.19 -3.68
N PHE A 104 -2.98 17.98 -3.55
CA PHE A 104 -3.92 19.09 -3.33
C PHE A 104 -3.83 19.69 -1.94
N THR A 105 -3.38 18.92 -0.93
CA THR A 105 -3.22 19.46 0.41
C THR A 105 -1.86 20.12 0.64
N ARG A 106 -0.88 19.90 -0.25
CA ARG A 106 0.50 20.37 -0.07
C ARG A 106 0.58 21.86 0.27
N GLU A 107 -0.15 22.71 -0.44
CA GLU A 107 -0.05 24.17 -0.23
C GLU A 107 -0.40 24.57 1.22
N TYR A 108 -1.36 23.91 1.86
CA TYR A 108 -1.74 24.21 3.25
C TYR A 108 -0.64 23.90 4.27
N PHE A 109 0.34 23.06 3.94
CA PHE A 109 1.46 22.74 4.83
C PHE A 109 2.67 23.66 4.60
N TYR A 110 2.77 24.32 3.43
CA TYR A 110 3.95 25.09 3.05
C TYR A 110 3.70 26.59 2.84
N HIS A 111 2.44 27.04 2.84
CA HIS A 111 2.15 28.46 2.80
C HIS A 111 2.64 29.14 4.08
N LYS A 112 3.41 30.23 3.93
CA LYS A 112 3.74 31.14 5.03
C LYS A 112 2.49 31.96 5.28
N ASP A 113 1.99 31.97 6.51
CA ASP A 113 1.07 33.01 6.93
C ASP A 113 1.76 34.36 6.66
N GLU A 114 1.21 35.16 5.76
CA GLU A 114 1.59 36.56 5.65
C GLU A 114 1.27 37.21 7.00
N ILE A 115 2.31 37.79 7.60
CA ILE A 115 2.29 38.46 8.92
C ILE A 115 1.32 39.64 8.90
#